data_AF-A0A318UV30-F1
#
_entry.id   AF-A0A318UV30-F1
#
_cell.length_a   1.000
_cell.length_b   1.000
_cell.length_c   1.000
_cell.angle_alpha   90.00
_cell.angle_beta   90.00
_cell.angle_gamma   90.00
#
_symmetry.space_group_name_H-M   'P 1'
#
loop_
_entity.id
_entity.type
_entity.pdbx_description
1 polymer ?
#
loop_
_entity_poly.entity_id
_entity_poly.type
_entity_poly.pdbx_seq_one_letter_code
_entity_poly.pdbx_strand_id
1 'polypeptide(L)'
;MNGKGHQEEGFNGSLQGNGFEDQVDNEKVYVHAQKDMETDVLNDSITHIGHDQHEQIDNDRFTQIGGENGTGNDHLTVKGESRHKIDKDQTITIDGSQQQKVGSKAVLDAANEIHLKSGSKAVIEAGSEMTVKVGGNFIKIDAAGVHVVGSAINFNTGGSAGSDSGFSGKLTALF
;
A
#
# COMPACT_ATOMS: atom_id res chain seq x y z
N MET A 1 -29.61 -14.02 -62.30
CA MET A 1 -29.41 -15.33 -61.64
C MET A 1 -27.93 -15.67 -61.80
N ASN A 2 -27.05 -15.79 -60.81
CA ASN A 2 -27.17 -16.12 -59.39
C ASN A 2 -26.32 -15.18 -58.53
N GLY A 3 -26.82 -14.81 -57.36
CA GLY A 3 -26.05 -14.15 -56.32
C GLY A 3 -25.28 -15.12 -55.44
N LYS A 4 -24.35 -14.58 -54.64
CA LYS A 4 -24.08 -14.98 -53.25
C LYS A 4 -23.54 -13.76 -52.52
N GLY A 5 -24.38 -13.15 -51.70
CA GLY A 5 -23.89 -12.52 -50.47
C GLY A 5 -23.77 -13.61 -49.42
N HIS A 6 -22.88 -13.42 -48.46
CA HIS A 6 -23.08 -13.90 -47.09
C HIS A 6 -22.44 -12.86 -46.18
N GLN A 7 -23.30 -12.19 -45.41
CA GLN A 7 -22.93 -11.47 -44.20
C GLN A 7 -22.12 -12.41 -43.31
N GLU A 8 -21.05 -11.91 -42.70
CA GLU A 8 -20.44 -12.59 -41.56
C GLU A 8 -21.45 -12.56 -40.40
N GLU A 9 -22.14 -13.67 -40.25
CA GLU A 9 -22.94 -14.01 -39.08
C GLU A 9 -22.00 -14.19 -37.90
N GLY A 10 -22.01 -13.22 -36.98
CA GLY A 10 -21.20 -13.30 -35.76
C GLY A 10 -21.48 -12.26 -34.69
N PHE A 11 -22.59 -11.51 -34.77
CA PHE A 11 -23.11 -10.77 -33.62
C PHE A 11 -24.43 -11.38 -33.19
N ASN A 12 -24.34 -12.57 -32.59
CA ASN A 12 -25.42 -13.16 -31.83
C ASN A 12 -24.87 -13.66 -30.50
N GLY A 13 -24.38 -12.73 -29.68
CA GLY A 13 -24.10 -13.00 -28.28
C GLY A 13 -25.42 -13.06 -27.52
N SER A 14 -26.14 -14.18 -27.62
CA SER A 14 -27.20 -14.49 -26.67
C SER A 14 -26.65 -14.31 -25.26
N LEU A 15 -27.32 -13.51 -24.42
CA LEU A 15 -27.02 -13.37 -23.00
C LEU A 15 -27.25 -14.73 -22.31
N GLN A 16 -26.24 -15.61 -22.34
CA GLN A 16 -26.20 -16.79 -21.48
C GLN A 16 -25.43 -16.40 -20.22
N GLY A 17 -26.15 -15.96 -19.18
CA GLY A 17 -25.59 -15.89 -17.82
C GLY A 17 -25.83 -14.60 -17.03
N ASN A 18 -26.37 -13.53 -17.61
CA ASN A 18 -26.72 -12.33 -16.82
C ASN A 18 -28.16 -12.45 -16.32
N GLY A 19 -28.33 -12.47 -14.99
CA GLY A 19 -29.61 -12.61 -14.34
C GLY A 19 -29.96 -11.36 -13.54
N PHE A 20 -31.21 -10.92 -13.64
CA PHE A 20 -31.83 -9.97 -12.73
C PHE A 20 -32.83 -10.76 -11.88
N GLU A 21 -32.56 -10.84 -10.59
CA GLU A 21 -33.53 -11.28 -9.60
C GLU A 21 -34.26 -10.04 -9.08
N ASP A 22 -35.58 -10.08 -9.11
CA ASP A 22 -36.48 -8.97 -8.76
C ASP A 22 -37.52 -9.42 -7.70
N GLN A 23 -37.32 -10.60 -7.11
CA GLN A 23 -38.05 -10.98 -5.92
C GLN A 23 -37.72 -9.99 -4.79
N VAL A 24 -38.76 -9.40 -4.21
CA VAL A 24 -38.67 -8.49 -3.07
C VAL A 24 -37.77 -9.08 -1.98
N ASP A 25 -36.84 -8.26 -1.48
CA ASP A 25 -35.82 -8.57 -0.47
C ASP A 25 -34.77 -9.62 -0.89
N ASN A 26 -34.74 -10.01 -2.18
CA ASN A 26 -33.78 -10.97 -2.75
C ASN A 26 -33.19 -10.48 -4.08
N GLU A 27 -33.29 -9.18 -4.34
CA GLU A 27 -32.90 -8.57 -5.60
C GLU A 27 -31.40 -8.76 -5.87
N LYS A 28 -31.06 -9.15 -7.10
CA LYS A 28 -29.68 -9.45 -7.48
C LYS A 28 -29.44 -9.17 -8.94
N VAL A 29 -28.32 -8.51 -9.23
CA VAL A 29 -27.73 -8.48 -10.56
C VAL A 29 -26.55 -9.43 -10.57
N TYR A 30 -26.53 -10.39 -11.49
CA TYR A 30 -25.40 -11.29 -11.69
C TYR A 30 -24.81 -11.06 -13.07
N VAL A 31 -23.50 -10.82 -13.12
CA VAL A 31 -22.74 -10.70 -14.36
C VAL A 31 -21.67 -11.78 -14.39
N HIS A 32 -21.66 -12.59 -15.44
CA HIS A 32 -20.68 -13.65 -15.62
C HIS A 32 -19.99 -13.50 -16.97
N ALA A 33 -18.67 -13.33 -16.95
CA ALA A 33 -17.83 -13.39 -18.15
C ALA A 33 -17.08 -14.72 -18.17
N GLN A 34 -17.21 -15.50 -19.24
CA GLN A 34 -16.54 -16.80 -19.36
C GLN A 34 -15.02 -16.68 -19.55
N LYS A 35 -14.54 -15.54 -20.04
CA LYS A 35 -13.13 -15.31 -20.36
C LYS A 35 -12.65 -13.94 -19.87
N ASP A 36 -12.98 -12.89 -20.61
CA ASP A 36 -12.53 -11.52 -20.34
C ASP A 36 -13.75 -10.62 -20.09
N MET A 37 -13.63 -9.69 -19.13
CA MET A 37 -14.58 -8.59 -18.93
C MET A 37 -13.78 -7.28 -19.03
N GLU A 38 -14.17 -6.44 -19.99
CA GLU A 38 -13.58 -5.12 -20.20
C GLU A 38 -14.64 -4.05 -19.90
N THR A 39 -14.24 -2.97 -19.23
CA THR A 39 -15.10 -1.84 -18.92
C THR A 39 -14.35 -0.56 -19.26
N ASP A 40 -14.79 0.10 -20.32
CA ASP A 40 -14.25 1.38 -20.76
C ASP A 40 -15.26 2.50 -20.44
N VAL A 41 -14.82 3.48 -19.65
CA VAL A 41 -15.63 4.63 -19.22
C VAL A 41 -14.86 5.90 -19.57
N LEU A 42 -15.34 6.59 -20.61
CA LEU A 42 -14.65 7.75 -21.19
C LEU A 42 -14.76 9.04 -20.38
N ASN A 43 -15.55 9.05 -19.31
CA ASN A 43 -15.75 10.22 -18.47
C ASN A 43 -15.76 9.85 -16.99
N ASP A 44 -16.93 9.65 -16.39
CA ASP A 44 -17.06 9.43 -14.95
C ASP A 44 -17.62 8.03 -14.66
N SER A 45 -16.94 7.29 -13.79
CA SER A 45 -17.46 6.07 -13.16
C SER A 45 -17.71 6.34 -11.68
N ILE A 46 -18.96 6.19 -11.24
CA ILE A 46 -19.37 6.40 -9.85
C ILE A 46 -20.02 5.12 -9.35
N THR A 47 -19.46 4.57 -8.27
CA THR A 47 -20.02 3.39 -7.61
C THR A 47 -20.45 3.76 -6.20
N HIS A 48 -21.71 3.52 -5.87
CA HIS A 48 -22.22 3.63 -4.51
C HIS A 48 -22.69 2.25 -4.04
N ILE A 49 -22.11 1.77 -2.95
CA ILE A 49 -22.45 0.48 -2.35
C ILE A 49 -23.06 0.79 -0.99
N GLY A 50 -24.34 0.44 -0.82
CA GLY A 50 -25.10 0.76 0.39
C GLY A 50 -24.75 -0.11 1.60
N HIS A 51 -24.07 -1.23 1.39
CA HIS A 51 -23.63 -2.15 2.42
C HIS A 51 -22.17 -2.56 2.16
N ASP A 52 -21.91 -3.82 1.80
CA ASP A 52 -20.55 -4.35 1.69
C ASP A 52 -20.06 -4.49 0.25
N GLN A 53 -18.76 -4.28 0.05
CA GLN A 53 -18.03 -4.65 -1.16
C GLN A 53 -17.08 -5.79 -0.85
N HIS A 54 -17.20 -6.89 -1.58
CA HIS A 54 -16.23 -7.98 -1.55
C HIS A 54 -15.55 -8.08 -2.91
N GLU A 55 -14.23 -7.97 -2.92
CA GLU A 55 -13.39 -8.15 -4.10
C GLU A 55 -12.40 -9.27 -3.83
N GLN A 56 -12.33 -10.24 -4.74
CA GLN A 56 -11.35 -11.32 -4.73
C GLN A 56 -10.68 -11.37 -6.10
N ILE A 57 -9.35 -11.26 -6.09
CA ILE A 57 -8.50 -11.33 -7.28
C ILE A 57 -7.49 -12.44 -7.00
N ASP A 58 -7.57 -13.54 -7.74
CA ASP A 58 -6.74 -14.73 -7.48
C ASP A 58 -5.31 -14.62 -8.03
N ASN A 59 -5.06 -13.62 -8.87
CA ASN A 59 -3.74 -13.33 -9.43
C ASN A 59 -3.36 -11.86 -9.19
N ASP A 60 -2.98 -11.13 -10.23
CA ASP A 60 -2.43 -9.79 -10.10
C ASP A 60 -3.51 -8.71 -10.17
N ARG A 61 -3.41 -7.71 -9.28
CA ARG A 61 -4.12 -6.43 -9.40
C ARG A 61 -3.11 -5.36 -9.77
N PHE A 62 -3.42 -4.62 -10.84
CA PHE A 62 -2.70 -3.40 -11.21
C PHE A 62 -3.65 -2.22 -11.12
N THR A 63 -3.17 -1.08 -10.63
CA THR A 63 -3.94 0.16 -10.57
C THR A 63 -2.99 1.32 -10.86
N GLN A 64 -3.31 2.09 -11.88
CA GLN A 64 -2.60 3.31 -12.25
C GLN A 64 -3.57 4.48 -12.16
N ILE A 65 -3.21 5.50 -11.38
CA ILE A 65 -3.99 6.73 -11.21
C ILE A 65 -3.19 7.88 -11.83
N GLY A 66 -3.83 8.66 -12.70
CA GLY A 66 -3.22 9.87 -13.29
C GLY A 66 -2.69 9.76 -14.71
N GLY A 67 -2.65 8.55 -15.29
CA GLY A 67 -2.39 8.31 -16.72
C GLY A 67 -1.24 9.09 -17.36
N GLU A 68 -1.34 9.31 -18.67
CA GLU A 68 -0.31 9.90 -19.54
C GLU A 68 0.07 11.36 -19.17
N ASN A 69 -0.81 12.08 -18.45
CA ASN A 69 -0.60 13.47 -18.04
C ASN A 69 -0.23 13.64 -16.55
N GLY A 70 0.01 12.55 -15.82
CA GLY A 70 0.75 12.51 -14.55
C GLY A 70 0.14 13.24 -13.34
N THR A 71 -1.14 13.58 -13.34
CA THR A 71 -1.77 14.44 -12.29
C THR A 71 -3.00 13.81 -11.62
N GLY A 72 -2.99 12.49 -11.45
CA GLY A 72 -4.04 11.80 -10.71
C GLY A 72 -3.84 11.86 -9.21
N ASN A 73 -4.93 11.88 -8.46
CA ASN A 73 -4.92 11.80 -7.01
C ASN A 73 -5.64 10.53 -6.57
N ASP A 74 -5.05 9.80 -5.63
CA ASP A 74 -5.71 8.72 -4.91
C ASP A 74 -6.00 9.18 -3.46
N HIS A 75 -7.25 9.06 -3.05
CA HIS A 75 -7.73 9.52 -1.74
C HIS A 75 -8.51 8.42 -1.07
N LEU A 76 -7.95 7.89 0.02
CA LEU A 76 -8.60 6.89 0.86
C LEU A 76 -8.97 7.50 2.22
N THR A 77 -10.24 7.40 2.59
CA THR A 77 -10.72 7.71 3.94
C THR A 77 -11.37 6.47 4.54
N VAL A 78 -10.78 5.97 5.63
CA VAL A 78 -11.34 4.86 6.41
C VAL A 78 -11.68 5.38 7.80
N LYS A 79 -12.98 5.35 8.16
CA LYS A 79 -13.45 5.79 9.49
C LYS A 79 -13.28 4.73 10.58
N GLY A 80 -13.24 3.47 10.17
CA GLY A 80 -13.00 2.32 11.04
C GLY A 80 -11.54 1.94 11.06
N GLU A 81 -11.26 0.69 10.72
CA GLU A 81 -9.93 0.10 10.74
C GLU A 81 -9.44 -0.22 9.32
N SER A 82 -8.13 -0.08 9.07
CA SER A 82 -7.46 -0.62 7.90
C SER A 82 -6.34 -1.58 8.33
N ARG A 83 -6.24 -2.74 7.68
CA ARG A 83 -5.19 -3.75 7.91
C ARG A 83 -4.59 -4.16 6.58
N HIS A 84 -3.27 -4.25 6.53
CA HIS A 84 -2.53 -4.78 5.40
C HIS A 84 -1.62 -5.90 5.89
N LYS A 85 -1.73 -7.08 5.26
CA LYS A 85 -0.81 -8.21 5.44
C LYS A 85 -0.14 -8.47 4.11
N ILE A 86 1.18 -8.30 4.07
CA ILE A 86 2.00 -8.61 2.91
C ILE A 86 2.86 -9.81 3.31
N ASP A 87 2.68 -10.95 2.64
CA ASP A 87 3.41 -12.19 2.94
C ASP A 87 4.84 -12.21 2.39
N LYS A 88 5.14 -11.29 1.48
CA LYS A 88 6.46 -11.12 0.86
C LYS A 88 6.93 -9.67 1.02
N ASP A 89 7.52 -9.11 -0.02
CA ASP A 89 8.15 -7.80 0.02
C ASP A 89 7.12 -6.67 -0.21
N GLN A 90 7.31 -5.56 0.50
CA GLN A 90 6.63 -4.30 0.23
C GLN A 90 7.67 -3.22 -0.07
N THR A 91 7.57 -2.57 -1.23
CA THR A 91 8.32 -1.36 -1.55
C THR A 91 7.39 -0.16 -1.54
N ILE A 92 7.83 0.94 -0.93
CA ILE A 92 7.17 2.25 -1.02
C ILE A 92 8.22 3.24 -1.51
N THR A 93 7.96 3.89 -2.65
CA THR A 93 8.79 4.97 -3.19
C THR A 93 7.97 6.26 -3.18
N ILE A 94 8.54 7.33 -2.63
CA ILE A 94 7.91 8.65 -2.53
C ILE A 94 8.94 9.67 -2.99
N ASP A 95 8.75 10.23 -4.18
CA ASP A 95 9.66 11.25 -4.73
C ASP A 95 9.44 12.62 -4.08
N GLY A 96 8.22 12.86 -3.59
CA GLY A 96 7.85 14.05 -2.83
C GLY A 96 8.10 13.88 -1.33
N SER A 97 7.08 14.18 -0.53
CA SER A 97 7.17 14.13 0.93
C SER A 97 6.27 13.04 1.52
N GLN A 98 6.78 12.29 2.51
CA GLN A 98 5.98 11.45 3.38
C GLN A 98 5.67 12.20 4.69
N GLN A 99 4.40 12.23 5.07
CA GLN A 99 3.96 12.77 6.37
C GLN A 99 3.14 11.68 7.08
N GLN A 100 3.53 11.35 8.31
CA GLN A 100 2.84 10.35 9.10
C GLN A 100 2.50 10.91 10.48
N LYS A 101 1.19 11.00 10.79
CA LYS A 101 0.68 11.41 12.09
C LYS A 101 -0.01 10.22 12.76
N VAL A 102 0.48 9.83 13.92
CA VAL A 102 -0.07 8.72 14.70
C VAL A 102 -0.55 9.24 16.05
N GLY A 103 -1.79 8.94 16.42
CA GLY A 103 -2.42 9.51 17.62
C GLY A 103 -2.00 8.86 18.94
N SER A 104 -1.59 7.60 18.93
CA SER A 104 -1.25 6.86 20.16
C SER A 104 0.10 6.15 20.07
N LYS A 105 0.22 5.12 19.23
CA LYS A 105 1.41 4.26 19.18
C LYS A 105 1.84 3.97 17.74
N ALA A 106 3.10 4.25 17.43
CA ALA A 106 3.77 3.74 16.25
C ALA A 106 4.75 2.64 16.70
N VAL A 107 4.73 1.50 16.01
CA VAL A 107 5.67 0.40 16.25
C VAL A 107 6.32 0.04 14.93
N LEU A 108 7.65 0.04 14.92
CA LEU A 108 8.44 -0.54 13.85
C LEU A 108 9.24 -1.68 14.45
N ASP A 109 8.88 -2.90 14.09
CA ASP A 109 9.52 -4.14 14.55
C ASP A 109 10.04 -4.89 13.32
N ALA A 110 11.35 -5.12 13.29
CA ALA A 110 12.03 -5.79 12.20
C ALA A 110 13.01 -6.82 12.78
N ALA A 111 12.98 -8.03 12.23
CA ALA A 111 13.79 -9.13 12.74
C ALA A 111 15.30 -8.91 12.57
N ASN A 112 15.70 -8.23 11.49
CA ASN A 112 17.11 -8.09 11.11
C ASN A 112 17.62 -6.65 11.23
N GLU A 113 16.95 -5.69 10.60
CA GLU A 113 17.48 -4.33 10.47
C GLU A 113 16.37 -3.28 10.36
N ILE A 114 16.56 -2.15 11.05
CA ILE A 114 15.88 -0.88 10.78
C ILE A 114 16.95 0.12 10.36
N HIS A 115 16.96 0.51 9.09
CA HIS A 115 17.91 1.49 8.56
C HIS A 115 17.23 2.84 8.31
N LEU A 116 17.67 3.87 9.03
CA LEU A 116 17.21 5.25 8.88
C LEU A 116 18.35 6.12 8.34
N LYS A 117 18.27 6.47 7.05
CA LYS A 117 19.25 7.33 6.38
C LYS A 117 18.66 8.70 6.06
N SER A 118 19.38 9.76 6.43
CA SER A 118 19.09 11.12 5.97
C SER A 118 20.33 11.73 5.33
N GLY A 119 20.15 12.39 4.18
CA GLY A 119 21.25 13.03 3.46
C GLY A 119 21.80 14.28 4.16
N SER A 120 20.98 14.98 4.96
CA SER A 120 21.41 16.25 5.57
C SER A 120 21.08 16.36 7.05
N LYS A 121 19.85 16.03 7.48
CA LYS A 121 19.42 16.23 8.87
C LYS A 121 18.45 15.15 9.32
N ALA A 122 18.68 14.59 10.50
CA ALA A 122 17.71 13.81 11.25
C ALA A 122 17.45 14.51 12.59
N VAL A 123 16.18 14.65 12.96
CA VAL A 123 15.77 15.19 14.27
C VAL A 123 14.78 14.21 14.86
N ILE A 124 15.03 13.78 16.09
CA ILE A 124 14.12 12.94 16.87
C ILE A 124 13.85 13.73 18.15
N GLU A 125 12.58 13.90 18.47
CA GLU A 125 12.12 14.68 19.63
C GLU A 125 11.13 13.84 20.43
N ALA A 126 11.26 13.89 21.75
CA ALA A 126 10.33 13.28 22.68
C ALA A 126 10.02 14.26 23.80
N GLY A 127 8.75 14.34 24.20
CA GLY A 127 8.31 15.32 25.20
C GLY A 127 8.69 14.98 26.65
N SER A 128 8.90 13.70 26.97
CA SER A 128 9.16 13.26 28.36
C SER A 128 10.40 12.41 28.50
N GLU A 129 10.59 11.43 27.62
CA GLU A 129 11.73 10.52 27.68
C GLU A 129 12.10 10.03 26.28
N MET A 130 13.40 9.88 26.04
CA MET A 130 13.96 9.13 24.91
C MET A 130 14.95 8.10 25.43
N THR A 131 14.86 6.85 24.96
CA THR A 131 15.79 5.78 25.35
C THR A 131 16.28 5.03 24.11
N VAL A 132 17.60 4.82 24.03
CA VAL A 132 18.27 3.94 23.05
C VAL A 132 18.98 2.84 23.82
N LYS A 133 18.63 1.57 23.57
CA LYS A 133 19.06 0.45 24.42
C LYS A 133 19.54 -0.75 23.59
N VAL A 134 20.61 -1.39 24.03
CA VAL A 134 21.13 -2.67 23.51
C VAL A 134 21.54 -3.56 24.68
N GLY A 135 20.80 -4.66 24.89
CA GLY A 135 21.01 -5.53 26.05
C GLY A 135 20.89 -4.76 27.37
N GLY A 136 21.92 -4.84 28.21
CA GLY A 136 22.01 -4.08 29.47
C GLY A 136 22.53 -2.63 29.33
N ASN A 137 22.96 -2.20 28.15
CA ASN A 137 23.52 -0.87 27.91
C ASN A 137 22.46 0.07 27.34
N PHE A 138 22.45 1.34 27.75
CA PHE A 138 21.50 2.32 27.23
C PHE A 138 21.98 3.77 27.35
N ILE A 139 21.39 4.62 26.52
CA ILE A 139 21.34 6.07 26.65
C ILE A 139 19.89 6.44 26.93
N LYS A 140 19.66 7.24 27.96
CA LYS A 140 18.33 7.77 28.30
C LYS A 140 18.40 9.28 28.46
N ILE A 141 17.42 9.97 27.90
CA ILE A 141 17.24 11.41 28.02
C ILE A 141 15.88 11.62 28.65
N ASP A 142 15.83 12.32 29.78
CA ASP A 142 14.60 12.67 30.49
C ASP A 142 14.73 14.05 31.16
N ALA A 143 13.73 14.44 31.96
CA ALA A 143 13.74 15.72 32.67
C ALA A 143 14.92 15.89 33.66
N ALA A 144 15.57 14.81 34.08
CA ALA A 144 16.75 14.86 34.95
C ALA A 144 18.07 15.00 34.16
N GLY A 145 18.04 14.86 32.84
CA GLY A 145 19.19 15.07 31.94
C GLY A 145 19.50 13.86 31.06
N VAL A 146 20.79 13.69 30.74
CA VAL A 146 21.30 12.59 29.90
C VAL A 146 21.99 11.55 30.77
N HIS A 147 21.51 10.32 30.71
CA HIS A 147 22.06 9.16 31.42
C HIS A 147 22.71 8.21 30.42
N VAL A 148 23.95 7.80 30.68
CA VAL A 148 24.69 6.84 29.87
C VAL A 148 25.13 5.69 30.76
N VAL A 149 24.64 4.49 30.49
CA VAL A 149 24.89 3.30 31.33
C VAL A 149 25.36 2.15 30.45
N GLY A 150 26.48 1.52 30.82
CA GLY A 150 27.01 0.35 30.15
C GLY A 150 28.21 -0.25 30.87
N SER A 151 28.59 -1.48 30.50
CA SER A 151 29.73 -2.20 31.12
C SER A 151 31.06 -1.50 30.84
N ALA A 152 31.22 -0.94 29.64
CA ALA A 152 32.31 -0.07 29.25
C ALA A 152 31.75 1.13 28.48
N ILE A 153 32.28 2.32 28.74
CA ILE A 153 31.97 3.54 27.99
C ILE A 153 33.30 4.05 27.42
N ASN A 154 33.53 3.80 26.13
CA ASN A 154 34.75 4.22 25.47
C ASN A 154 34.55 5.58 24.79
N PHE A 155 35.43 6.53 25.09
CA PHE A 155 35.43 7.85 24.44
C PHE A 155 36.63 7.96 23.49
N ASN A 156 36.35 8.15 22.20
CA ASN A 156 37.36 8.30 21.15
C ASN A 156 38.38 7.14 21.04
N THR A 157 38.03 5.95 21.53
CA THR A 157 38.88 4.74 21.49
C THR A 157 38.03 3.50 21.23
N GLY A 158 38.53 2.57 20.43
CA GLY A 158 37.88 1.28 20.16
C GLY A 158 36.63 1.37 19.25
N GLY A 159 36.19 0.20 18.78
CA GLY A 159 34.98 0.02 17.96
C GLY A 159 35.17 0.21 16.45
N SER A 160 34.16 -0.22 15.69
CA SER A 160 33.96 0.08 14.27
C SER A 160 32.47 0.39 14.06
N ALA A 161 32.13 1.22 13.08
CA ALA A 161 30.73 1.43 12.72
C ALA A 161 30.08 0.13 12.24
N GLY A 162 28.78 -0.03 12.49
CA GLY A 162 27.99 -1.07 11.83
C GLY A 162 27.83 -0.76 10.34
N SER A 163 27.57 -1.79 9.54
CA SER A 163 27.20 -1.67 8.12
C SER A 163 25.68 -1.76 7.95
N ASP A 164 25.13 -1.06 6.97
CA ASP A 164 23.73 -1.16 6.56
C ASP A 164 23.57 -1.85 5.20
N SER A 165 22.37 -2.36 4.91
CA SER A 165 22.04 -3.01 3.63
C SER A 165 21.60 -2.04 2.52
N GLY A 166 21.37 -0.76 2.83
CA GLY A 166 20.84 0.22 1.89
C GLY A 166 19.43 -0.06 1.36
N PHE A 167 18.95 0.76 0.42
CA PHE A 167 17.70 0.48 -0.29
C PHE A 167 17.96 -0.54 -1.41
N SER A 168 17.20 -1.63 -1.40
CA SER A 168 17.26 -2.68 -2.43
C SER A 168 15.87 -3.13 -2.89
N GLY A 169 14.84 -2.29 -2.69
CA GLY A 169 13.46 -2.60 -3.08
C GLY A 169 13.28 -2.60 -4.60
N LYS A 170 12.35 -3.43 -5.09
CA LYS A 170 11.93 -3.38 -6.50
C LYS A 170 11.10 -2.12 -6.73
N LEU A 171 11.51 -1.30 -7.70
CA LEU A 171 10.76 -0.11 -8.11
C LEU A 171 9.48 -0.50 -8.83
N THR A 172 8.45 0.35 -8.69
CA THR A 172 7.23 0.25 -9.49
C THR A 172 7.54 0.49 -10.96
N ALA A 173 7.23 -0.49 -11.82
CA ALA A 173 7.31 -0.32 -13.26
C ALA A 173 6.12 0.53 -13.73
N LEU A 174 6.41 1.62 -14.44
CA LEU A 174 5.44 2.26 -15.32
C LEU A 174 5.51 1.48 -16.64
N PHE A 175 4.38 0.90 -17.07
CA PHE A 175 4.23 0.44 -18.45
C PHE A 175 3.71 1.59 -19.30
#